data_AF-A0A2P7QQN8-F1
#
_entry.id   AF-A0A2P7QQN8-F1
#
_cell.length_a   1.000
_cell.length_b   1.000
_cell.length_c   1.000
_cell.angle_alpha   90.00
_cell.angle_beta   90.00
_cell.angle_gamma   90.00
#
_symmetry.space_group_name_H-M   'P 1'
#
loop_
_entity.id
_entity.type
_entity.pdbx_description
1 polymer ?
#
loop_
_entity_poly.entity_id
_entity_poly.type
_entity_poly.pdbx_seq_one_letter_code
_entity_poly.pdbx_strand_id
1 'polypeptide(L)'
;METITLTTAVKVSEIQGAAFAVLQDGTVEPLEIGKIYPAGTVFLVDDNTTLQYLESEGAALDEAQADALAAEGQAVPAGDVSELQAAILAGIDPTTLFEAAAAGPAAGADAAAAATGEGSGNGGFIVVSRIGGFTQPQAGFDTAFAPLAVAEEPEELIPLLEPAPNAIPTIDIIPLPPVDPEQNPQLPGVEGAFSWVTESSLEGGSQAGNGQNVAQGSIVVNTGSDALTALEVLVQDKDGDWINVTNGGLVDGLYGNLLINPDFTWSYTLSGPQEHPTEGGVFDQDILKDLFQIRVTDDDGDIASASLDIFVLDDGPVVMVDGPDSIVEGATIEGNWSLVAGADGASTQVLFDGQAYDLDEAIDTGKGTLTVKGDGTWVFVAAAGLDHRQAQGLSFSLQATDG
;
A
#
# COMPACT_ATOMS: atom_id res chain seq x y z
N MET A 1 14.45 17.80 11.99
CA MET A 1 13.00 18.03 12.11
C MET A 1 12.79 19.54 12.09
N GLU A 2 12.29 20.04 10.98
CA GLU A 2 12.01 21.45 10.73
C GLU A 2 10.60 21.80 11.20
N THR A 3 10.40 23.04 11.64
CA THR A 3 9.12 23.54 12.15
C THR A 3 8.71 24.78 11.38
N ILE A 4 7.55 24.73 10.71
CA ILE A 4 7.02 25.81 9.88
C ILE A 4 5.73 26.31 10.52
N THR A 5 5.70 27.55 11.00
CA THR A 5 4.47 28.16 11.54
C THR A 5 3.75 28.94 10.44
N LEU A 6 2.49 28.59 10.19
CA LEU A 6 1.69 29.26 9.18
C LEU A 6 1.23 30.64 9.69
N THR A 7 1.41 31.68 8.87
CA THR A 7 0.89 33.03 9.17
C THR A 7 -0.40 33.35 8.42
N THR A 8 -0.72 32.57 7.40
CA THR A 8 -1.93 32.61 6.56
C THR A 8 -2.48 31.19 6.43
N ALA A 9 -3.72 31.04 5.95
CA ALA A 9 -4.24 29.72 5.63
C ALA A 9 -3.55 29.17 4.37
N VAL A 10 -3.17 27.89 4.38
CA VAL A 10 -2.46 27.27 3.25
C VAL A 10 -3.10 25.94 2.88
N LYS A 11 -3.06 25.60 1.58
CA LYS A 11 -3.45 24.30 1.05
C LYS A 11 -2.20 23.49 0.72
N VAL A 12 -2.08 22.28 1.27
CA VAL A 12 -0.96 21.40 0.95
C VAL A 12 -1.14 20.85 -0.47
N SER A 13 -0.10 20.96 -1.30
CA SER A 13 -0.12 20.53 -2.70
C SER A 13 0.68 19.25 -2.95
N GLU A 14 1.73 18.99 -2.16
CA GLU A 14 2.55 17.79 -2.29
C GLU A 14 3.22 17.46 -0.95
N ILE A 15 3.33 16.17 -0.63
CA ILE A 15 4.08 15.65 0.51
C ILE A 15 4.82 14.40 0.05
N GLN A 16 6.14 14.37 0.21
CA GLN A 16 6.95 13.16 0.06
C GLN A 16 7.76 12.96 1.34
N GLY A 17 7.33 12.01 2.19
CA GLY A 17 7.87 11.79 3.54
C GLY A 17 6.80 11.93 4.64
N ALA A 18 7.21 12.01 5.91
CA ALA A 18 6.30 12.14 7.04
C ALA A 18 6.26 13.57 7.59
N ALA A 19 5.08 14.18 7.57
CA ALA A 19 4.87 15.49 8.16
C ALA A 19 3.52 15.59 8.88
N PHE A 20 3.48 16.39 9.95
CA PHE A 20 2.34 16.54 10.84
C PHE A 20 1.96 18.01 11.01
N ALA A 21 0.67 18.31 11.14
CA ALA A 21 0.15 19.59 11.57
C ALA A 21 -0.18 19.55 13.06
N VAL A 22 0.24 20.58 13.78
CA VAL A 22 -0.23 20.91 15.13
C VAL A 22 -1.15 22.10 15.02
N LEU A 23 -2.45 21.86 15.21
CA LEU A 23 -3.50 22.87 15.20
C LEU A 23 -3.41 23.75 16.46
N GLN A 24 -4.08 24.91 16.45
CA GLN A 24 -4.06 25.84 17.59
C GLN A 24 -4.68 25.28 18.87
N ASP A 25 -5.55 24.27 18.76
CA ASP A 25 -6.14 23.55 19.88
C ASP A 25 -5.18 22.50 20.50
N GLY A 26 -3.98 22.34 19.93
CA GLY A 26 -2.97 21.38 20.34
C GLY A 26 -3.14 19.99 19.73
N THR A 27 -4.13 19.79 18.87
CA THR A 27 -4.35 18.52 18.16
C THR A 27 -3.25 18.32 17.12
N VAL A 28 -2.64 17.14 17.13
CA VAL A 28 -1.62 16.74 16.14
C VAL A 28 -2.27 15.78 15.15
N GLU A 29 -2.20 16.12 13.87
CA GLU A 29 -2.72 15.28 12.77
C GLU A 29 -1.69 15.16 11.65
N PRO A 30 -1.66 14.05 10.90
CA PRO A 30 -0.82 13.94 9.70
C PRO A 30 -1.25 14.97 8.66
N LEU A 31 -0.28 15.52 7.92
CA LEU A 31 -0.60 16.40 6.79
C LEU A 31 -1.29 15.61 5.68
N GLU A 32 -2.25 16.26 5.03
CA GLU A 32 -3.06 15.66 3.96
C GLU A 32 -2.98 16.56 2.73
N ILE A 33 -2.68 15.96 1.58
CA ILE A 33 -2.65 16.66 0.30
C ILE A 33 -4.07 17.15 -0.03
N GLY A 34 -4.19 18.43 -0.38
CA GLY A 34 -5.45 19.06 -0.73
C GLY A 34 -6.24 19.65 0.45
N LYS A 35 -5.86 19.37 1.70
CA LYS A 35 -6.48 19.97 2.90
C LYS A 35 -5.95 21.38 3.14
N ILE A 36 -6.85 22.27 3.61
CA ILE A 36 -6.51 23.66 3.98
C ILE A 36 -6.29 23.71 5.48
N TYR A 37 -5.13 24.22 5.89
CA TYR A 37 -4.74 24.44 7.28
C TYR A 37 -4.83 25.92 7.62
N PRO A 38 -5.49 26.30 8.73
CA PRO A 38 -5.67 27.69 9.09
C PRO A 38 -4.36 28.34 9.59
N ALA A 39 -4.31 29.67 9.56
CA ALA A 39 -3.21 30.45 10.11
C ALA A 39 -2.96 30.10 11.60
N GLY A 40 -1.70 30.01 12.00
CA GLY A 40 -1.27 29.60 13.33
C GLY A 40 -1.11 28.09 13.53
N THR A 41 -1.40 27.27 12.51
CA THR A 41 -1.01 25.85 12.49
C THR A 41 0.51 25.73 12.37
N VAL A 42 1.09 24.73 13.03
CA VAL A 42 2.53 24.45 12.97
C VAL A 42 2.75 23.13 12.25
N PHE A 43 3.50 23.15 11.15
CA PHE A 43 3.94 21.95 10.48
C PHE A 43 5.25 21.44 11.07
N LEU A 44 5.28 20.16 11.42
CA LEU A 44 6.44 19.40 11.86
C LEU A 44 6.86 18.51 10.69
N VAL A 45 8.02 18.79 10.13
CA VAL A 45 8.53 18.14 8.91
C VAL A 45 9.85 17.48 9.25
N ASP A 46 10.04 16.20 8.91
CA ASP A 46 11.34 15.53 9.11
C ASP A 46 12.39 16.02 8.11
N ASP A 47 13.67 15.68 8.33
CA ASP A 47 14.77 16.19 7.49
C ASP A 47 14.84 15.51 6.10
N ASN A 48 13.99 14.51 5.85
CA ASN A 48 13.90 13.78 4.58
C ASN A 48 12.57 14.06 3.85
N THR A 49 11.73 14.97 4.37
CA THR A 49 10.39 15.24 3.83
C THR A 49 10.39 16.46 2.94
N THR A 50 9.90 16.29 1.72
CA THR A 50 9.62 17.40 0.81
C THR A 50 8.15 17.80 0.95
N LEU A 51 7.90 19.08 1.25
CA LEU A 51 6.56 19.63 1.45
C LEU A 51 6.34 20.85 0.54
N GLN A 52 5.30 20.81 -0.29
CA GLN A 52 4.82 21.96 -1.05
C GLN A 52 3.43 22.39 -0.58
N TYR A 53 3.22 23.69 -0.44
CA TYR A 53 1.93 24.28 -0.09
C TYR A 53 1.73 25.64 -0.77
N LEU A 54 0.47 25.99 -0.97
CA LEU A 54 0.04 27.24 -1.62
C LEU A 54 -0.79 28.05 -0.63
N GLU A 55 -0.59 29.36 -0.59
CA GLU A 55 -1.46 30.24 0.21
C GLU A 55 -2.90 30.18 -0.33
N SER A 56 -3.86 29.91 0.56
CA SER A 56 -5.26 30.06 0.23
C SER A 56 -5.67 31.49 0.55
N GLU A 57 -5.81 32.33 -0.47
CA GLU A 57 -6.36 33.67 -0.29
C GLU A 57 -7.82 33.57 0.22
N GLY A 58 -8.05 34.03 1.45
CA GLY A 58 -9.38 34.36 1.99
C GLY A 58 -10.06 33.30 2.85
N ALA A 59 -9.50 33.01 4.03
CA ALA A 59 -10.26 32.32 5.09
C ALA A 59 -9.92 32.90 6.47
N ALA A 60 -10.48 34.08 6.77
CA ALA A 60 -10.59 34.54 8.15
C ALA A 60 -11.93 35.27 8.33
N LEU A 61 -12.69 34.77 9.31
CA LEU A 61 -13.83 35.39 10.01
C LEU A 61 -15.21 35.25 9.36
N ASP A 62 -16.01 34.28 9.84
CA ASP A 62 -17.35 34.61 10.33
C ASP A 62 -17.82 33.67 11.47
N GLU A 63 -17.28 33.89 12.67
CA GLU A 63 -17.91 33.47 13.93
C GLU A 63 -18.98 34.48 14.42
N ALA A 64 -19.50 35.38 13.57
CA ALA A 64 -20.32 36.51 14.00
C ALA A 64 -21.74 36.58 13.40
N GLN A 65 -22.25 35.54 12.74
CA GLN A 65 -23.65 35.51 12.25
C GLN A 65 -24.48 34.36 12.85
N ALA A 66 -24.55 34.33 14.17
CA ALA A 66 -25.57 33.56 14.90
C ALA A 66 -26.76 34.42 15.38
N ASP A 67 -26.80 35.73 15.07
CA ASP A 67 -27.82 36.62 15.66
C ASP A 67 -28.23 37.75 14.69
N ALA A 68 -29.07 37.45 13.70
CA ALA A 68 -29.96 38.43 13.05
C ALA A 68 -30.93 37.75 12.06
N LEU A 69 -31.94 37.05 12.58
CA LEU A 69 -33.21 36.91 11.86
C LEU A 69 -33.98 38.24 11.94
N ALA A 70 -34.55 38.64 10.80
CA ALA A 70 -35.62 39.63 10.58
C ALA A 70 -35.21 41.01 10.01
N ALA A 71 -35.38 41.20 8.69
CA ALA A 71 -36.24 42.25 8.12
C ALA A 71 -36.29 42.19 6.56
N GLU A 72 -37.48 41.86 6.05
CA GLU A 72 -38.19 42.36 4.85
C GLU A 72 -37.48 42.54 3.48
N GLY A 73 -37.97 41.81 2.46
CA GLY A 73 -38.37 42.44 1.19
C GLY A 73 -37.81 41.91 -0.16
N GLN A 74 -38.55 40.97 -0.78
CA GLN A 74 -38.72 40.75 -2.24
C GLN A 74 -37.63 40.10 -3.13
N ALA A 75 -37.73 38.76 -3.22
CA ALA A 75 -38.07 37.95 -4.41
C ALA A 75 -37.30 38.05 -5.74
N VAL A 76 -36.49 37.02 -6.00
CA VAL A 76 -36.33 36.31 -7.30
C VAL A 76 -36.32 34.81 -6.94
N PRO A 77 -37.14 33.92 -7.56
CA PRO A 77 -37.32 32.57 -7.04
C PRO A 77 -36.10 31.70 -7.36
N ALA A 78 -35.28 31.44 -6.35
CA ALA A 78 -34.15 30.52 -6.39
C ALA A 78 -34.49 29.21 -5.64
N GLY A 79 -35.66 28.62 -5.94
CA GLY A 79 -36.14 27.39 -5.29
C GLY A 79 -35.78 26.10 -6.04
N ASP A 80 -35.72 26.15 -7.39
CA ASP A 80 -35.81 24.90 -8.16
C ASP A 80 -34.51 24.10 -8.20
N VAL A 81 -33.33 24.73 -8.07
CA VAL A 81 -32.05 24.03 -8.28
C VAL A 81 -31.58 23.26 -7.03
N SER A 82 -31.81 23.81 -5.83
CA SER A 82 -31.42 23.13 -4.58
C SER A 82 -32.30 21.92 -4.27
N GLU A 83 -33.59 21.99 -4.60
CA GLU A 83 -34.50 20.85 -4.46
C GLU A 83 -34.20 19.75 -5.50
N LEU A 84 -33.83 20.13 -6.73
CA LEU A 84 -33.34 19.19 -7.75
C LEU A 84 -32.03 18.50 -7.33
N GLN A 85 -31.08 19.24 -6.74
CA GLN A 85 -29.84 18.65 -6.22
C GLN A 85 -30.08 17.69 -5.05
N ALA A 86 -31.01 18.01 -4.16
CA ALA A 86 -31.39 17.12 -3.06
C ALA A 86 -32.07 15.82 -3.56
N ALA A 87 -32.91 15.91 -4.60
CA ALA A 87 -33.58 14.74 -5.19
C ALA A 87 -32.60 13.78 -5.88
N ILE A 88 -31.61 14.31 -6.62
CA ILE A 88 -30.55 13.51 -7.26
C ILE A 88 -29.70 12.81 -6.19
N LEU A 89 -29.33 13.53 -5.12
CA LEU A 89 -28.50 12.97 -4.05
C LEU A 89 -29.23 11.89 -3.23
N ALA A 90 -30.57 11.97 -3.16
CA ALA A 90 -31.41 10.95 -2.53
C ALA A 90 -31.79 9.78 -3.48
N GLY A 91 -31.35 9.81 -4.75
CA GLY A 91 -31.63 8.76 -5.73
C GLY A 91 -33.10 8.72 -6.20
N ILE A 92 -33.85 9.81 -6.02
CA ILE A 92 -35.26 9.92 -6.42
C ILE A 92 -35.35 10.56 -7.80
N ASP A 93 -36.12 9.98 -8.72
CA ASP A 93 -36.27 10.51 -10.09
C ASP A 93 -36.98 11.88 -10.10
N PRO A 94 -36.29 12.98 -10.45
CA PRO A 94 -36.85 14.33 -10.40
C PRO A 94 -37.96 14.56 -11.42
N THR A 95 -38.14 13.71 -12.43
CA THR A 95 -39.24 13.81 -13.40
C THR A 95 -40.61 13.49 -12.80
N THR A 96 -40.64 12.91 -11.59
CA THR A 96 -41.87 12.61 -10.84
C THR A 96 -42.24 13.67 -9.80
N LEU A 97 -41.30 14.56 -9.46
CA LEU A 97 -41.47 15.61 -8.44
C LEU A 97 -41.79 16.98 -9.03
N PHE A 98 -41.38 17.24 -10.26
CA PHE A 98 -41.57 18.53 -10.93
C PHE A 98 -42.47 18.38 -12.17
N GLU A 99 -43.47 19.24 -12.32
CA GLU A 99 -44.29 19.27 -13.53
C GLU A 99 -43.46 19.73 -14.73
N ALA A 100 -43.67 19.10 -15.90
CA ALA A 100 -42.95 19.42 -17.13
C ALA A 100 -43.10 20.90 -17.49
N ALA A 101 -41.96 21.56 -17.78
CA ALA A 101 -41.94 22.95 -18.21
C ALA A 101 -42.86 23.18 -19.42
N ALA A 102 -43.93 23.94 -19.21
CA ALA A 102 -44.94 24.22 -20.21
C ALA A 102 -44.35 24.97 -21.42
N ALA A 103 -44.39 24.33 -22.60
CA ALA A 103 -44.21 25.03 -23.87
C ALA A 103 -45.35 26.04 -24.07
N GLY A 104 -45.01 27.25 -24.53
CA GLY A 104 -45.87 28.43 -24.58
C GLY A 104 -47.23 28.26 -25.31
N PRO A 105 -48.14 29.23 -25.13
CA PRO A 105 -49.58 29.02 -25.30
C PRO A 105 -49.97 28.68 -26.74
N ALA A 106 -50.64 27.53 -26.89
CA ALA A 106 -51.49 27.25 -28.04
C ALA A 106 -52.68 28.21 -28.04
N ALA A 107 -52.81 29.00 -29.09
CA ALA A 107 -53.99 29.82 -29.32
C ALA A 107 -55.23 28.92 -29.46
N GLY A 108 -56.16 29.10 -28.52
CA GLY A 108 -57.46 28.45 -28.54
C GLY A 108 -58.34 28.97 -29.69
N ALA A 109 -59.23 28.09 -30.13
CA ALA A 109 -60.28 28.40 -31.10
C ALA A 109 -61.63 28.54 -30.38
N ASP A 110 -62.36 29.63 -30.64
CA ASP A 110 -63.79 29.61 -30.98
C ASP A 110 -64.32 30.91 -31.64
N ALA A 111 -65.22 30.66 -32.61
CA ALA A 111 -66.30 31.51 -33.14
C ALA A 111 -66.05 32.66 -34.16
N ALA A 112 -66.03 32.25 -35.44
CA ALA A 112 -66.95 32.64 -36.53
C ALA A 112 -67.00 34.09 -37.11
N ALA A 113 -66.52 34.25 -38.36
CA ALA A 113 -67.37 34.56 -39.54
C ALA A 113 -66.56 34.61 -40.87
N ALA A 114 -66.93 33.70 -41.78
CA ALA A 114 -66.92 33.75 -43.26
C ALA A 114 -65.79 34.48 -44.03
N ALA A 115 -65.01 33.74 -44.85
CA ALA A 115 -65.32 33.45 -46.27
C ALA A 115 -64.09 33.00 -47.08
N THR A 116 -64.23 31.84 -47.74
CA THR A 116 -63.74 31.45 -49.09
C THR A 116 -62.26 31.62 -49.48
N GLY A 117 -61.69 30.54 -50.01
CA GLY A 117 -60.81 30.64 -51.18
C GLY A 117 -59.52 29.84 -51.13
N GLU A 118 -59.60 28.63 -51.67
CA GLU A 118 -58.63 27.90 -52.48
C GLU A 118 -57.26 28.56 -52.74
N GLY A 119 -56.20 27.75 -52.54
CA GLY A 119 -54.82 28.18 -52.78
C GLY A 119 -54.47 28.43 -54.25
N SER A 120 -53.35 29.14 -54.45
CA SER A 120 -52.51 29.00 -55.62
C SER A 120 -51.16 29.66 -55.37
N GLY A 121 -50.09 28.96 -55.74
CA GLY A 121 -48.71 29.36 -55.48
C GLY A 121 -48.29 30.63 -56.24
N ASN A 122 -47.51 31.44 -55.53
CA ASN A 122 -46.57 32.39 -56.11
C ASN A 122 -45.46 32.57 -55.06
N GLY A 123 -44.39 31.79 -55.21
CA GLY A 123 -43.12 32.08 -54.56
C GLY A 123 -42.48 33.27 -55.27
N GLY A 124 -42.64 34.47 -54.69
CA GLY A 124 -41.88 35.65 -55.07
C GLY A 124 -40.86 35.95 -53.98
N PHE A 125 -39.58 35.66 -54.23
CA PHE A 125 -38.50 36.16 -53.39
C PHE A 125 -37.94 37.45 -54.00
N ILE A 126 -37.59 38.39 -53.12
CA ILE A 126 -36.96 39.64 -53.52
C ILE A 126 -35.46 39.38 -53.68
N VAL A 127 -34.96 39.51 -54.89
CA VAL A 127 -33.51 39.62 -55.16
C VAL A 127 -33.12 41.08 -54.94
N VAL A 128 -32.33 41.35 -53.91
CA VAL A 128 -31.65 42.64 -53.75
C VAL A 128 -30.29 42.56 -54.42
N SER A 129 -30.20 43.04 -55.66
CA SER A 129 -28.93 43.29 -56.34
C SER A 129 -28.37 44.63 -55.87
N ARG A 130 -27.39 44.62 -54.96
CA ARG A 130 -26.55 45.80 -54.70
C ARG A 130 -25.53 45.94 -55.82
N ILE A 131 -25.77 46.90 -56.71
CA ILE A 131 -24.77 47.42 -57.65
C ILE A 131 -24.39 48.80 -57.12
N GLY A 132 -23.24 48.91 -56.47
CA GLY A 132 -22.81 50.17 -55.88
C GLY A 132 -21.40 50.09 -55.31
N GLY A 133 -20.44 50.56 -56.11
CA GLY A 133 -19.22 51.20 -55.61
C GLY A 133 -18.07 50.28 -55.28
N PHE A 134 -17.33 49.84 -56.31
CA PHE A 134 -15.91 49.57 -56.17
C PHE A 134 -15.24 50.81 -55.54
N THR A 135 -14.83 50.70 -54.28
CA THR A 135 -13.94 51.67 -53.65
C THR A 135 -12.52 51.33 -54.10
N GLN A 136 -11.87 52.18 -54.90
CA GLN A 136 -10.41 52.11 -55.04
C GLN A 136 -9.81 52.64 -53.73
N PRO A 137 -9.15 51.82 -52.90
CA PRO A 137 -8.27 52.38 -51.89
C PRO A 137 -7.08 53.01 -52.62
N GLN A 138 -7.08 54.33 -52.75
CA GLN A 138 -5.89 55.06 -53.15
C GLN A 138 -5.01 55.19 -51.89
N ALA A 139 -4.09 54.25 -51.69
CA ALA A 139 -3.05 54.39 -50.69
C ALA A 139 -2.13 55.55 -51.12
N GLY A 140 -2.29 56.71 -50.49
CA GLY A 140 -1.41 57.86 -50.67
C GLY A 140 -0.08 57.66 -49.93
N PHE A 141 0.69 56.64 -50.29
CA PHE A 141 2.06 56.53 -49.81
C PHE A 141 2.95 57.40 -50.70
N ASP A 142 3.45 58.49 -50.10
CA ASP A 142 4.48 59.34 -50.66
C ASP A 142 5.75 58.52 -50.88
N THR A 143 6.21 58.41 -52.12
CA THR A 143 7.45 57.70 -52.49
C THR A 143 8.68 58.61 -52.50
N ALA A 144 8.61 59.77 -51.84
CA ALA A 144 9.78 60.58 -51.54
C ALA A 144 10.64 59.89 -50.47
N PHE A 145 11.53 59.03 -50.95
CA PHE A 145 12.70 58.44 -50.30
C PHE A 145 13.29 59.27 -49.15
N ALA A 146 13.30 58.69 -47.95
CA ALA A 146 14.40 58.77 -47.01
C ALA A 146 14.57 57.36 -46.40
N PRO A 147 15.73 56.68 -46.58
CA PRO A 147 15.92 55.35 -46.02
C PRO A 147 16.10 55.49 -44.50
N LEU A 148 15.03 55.24 -43.75
CA LEU A 148 15.17 54.83 -42.36
C LEU A 148 15.54 53.36 -42.38
N ALA A 149 16.70 53.03 -41.81
CA ALA A 149 17.11 51.65 -41.60
C ALA A 149 16.04 50.96 -40.75
N VAL A 150 15.25 50.10 -41.38
CA VAL A 150 14.48 49.08 -40.68
C VAL A 150 15.52 48.08 -40.18
N ALA A 151 15.71 48.03 -38.86
CA ALA A 151 16.37 46.88 -38.26
C ALA A 151 15.54 45.65 -38.64
N GLU A 152 16.15 44.69 -39.30
CA GLU A 152 15.56 43.37 -39.46
C GLU A 152 15.46 42.77 -38.05
N GLU A 153 14.30 42.93 -37.42
CA GLU A 153 13.91 42.04 -36.34
C GLU A 153 13.80 40.65 -36.98
N PRO A 154 14.66 39.69 -36.61
CA PRO A 154 14.53 38.35 -37.16
C PRO A 154 13.13 37.85 -36.80
N GLU A 155 12.44 37.21 -37.75
CA GLU A 155 11.28 36.40 -37.41
C GLU A 155 11.73 35.43 -36.31
N GLU A 156 11.26 35.61 -35.07
CA GLU A 156 11.46 34.62 -34.04
C GLU A 156 10.80 33.34 -34.56
N LEU A 157 11.64 32.40 -34.98
CA LEU A 157 11.25 31.01 -35.16
C LEU A 157 10.49 30.64 -33.89
N ILE A 158 9.18 30.40 -34.02
CA ILE A 158 8.41 29.75 -32.96
C ILE A 158 9.23 28.50 -32.62
N PRO A 159 9.74 28.34 -31.39
CA PRO A 159 10.45 27.13 -31.05
C PRO A 159 9.50 25.99 -31.38
N LEU A 160 9.95 25.06 -32.22
CA LEU A 160 9.31 23.75 -32.23
C LEU A 160 9.32 23.35 -30.75
N LEU A 161 8.16 23.11 -30.13
CA LEU A 161 8.17 22.45 -28.84
C LEU A 161 8.97 21.19 -29.08
N GLU A 162 10.19 21.13 -28.54
CA GLU A 162 10.92 19.87 -28.51
C GLU A 162 9.96 18.89 -27.81
N PRO A 163 9.77 17.68 -28.36
CA PRO A 163 9.02 16.67 -27.63
C PRO A 163 9.62 16.60 -26.23
N ALA A 164 8.77 16.41 -25.22
CA ALA A 164 9.25 16.20 -23.87
C ALA A 164 10.40 15.18 -23.93
N PRO A 165 11.52 15.43 -23.21
CA PRO A 165 12.63 14.49 -23.24
C PRO A 165 12.10 13.12 -22.84
N ASN A 166 12.44 12.07 -23.60
CA ASN A 166 12.03 10.70 -23.30
C ASN A 166 12.36 10.38 -21.83
N ALA A 167 11.36 9.96 -21.05
CA ALA A 167 11.50 9.67 -19.64
C ALA A 167 11.60 8.16 -19.40
N ILE A 168 12.83 7.70 -19.12
CA ILE A 168 13.05 6.31 -18.70
C ILE A 168 12.31 6.05 -17.39
N PRO A 169 11.55 4.95 -17.26
CA PRO A 169 10.77 4.69 -16.06
C PRO A 169 11.69 4.37 -14.87
N THR A 170 11.17 4.54 -13.66
CA THR A 170 11.80 4.07 -12.41
C THR A 170 10.84 3.17 -11.65
N ILE A 171 11.42 2.24 -10.90
CA ILE A 171 10.68 1.30 -10.05
C ILE A 171 11.37 1.21 -8.69
N ASP A 172 10.61 1.45 -7.64
CA ASP A 172 11.03 1.28 -6.25
C ASP A 172 10.07 0.32 -5.55
N ILE A 173 10.62 -0.69 -4.89
CA ILE A 173 9.85 -1.66 -4.11
C ILE A 173 10.01 -1.30 -2.65
N ILE A 174 8.90 -1.09 -1.95
CA ILE A 174 8.85 -0.65 -0.56
C ILE A 174 8.16 -1.74 0.28
N PRO A 175 8.93 -2.65 0.89
CA PRO A 175 8.40 -3.60 1.86
C PRO A 175 7.87 -2.89 3.12
N LEU A 176 6.75 -3.36 3.63
CA LEU A 176 6.30 -3.06 4.98
C LEU A 176 7.08 -3.93 5.97
N PRO A 177 7.44 -3.40 7.15
CA PRO A 177 8.01 -4.22 8.19
C PRO A 177 7.00 -5.31 8.61
N PRO A 178 7.46 -6.51 8.96
CA PRO A 178 6.58 -7.54 9.49
C PRO A 178 5.91 -7.10 10.80
N VAL A 179 4.77 -7.72 11.08
CA VAL A 179 3.82 -7.28 12.11
C VAL A 179 4.31 -7.50 13.55
N ASP A 180 5.36 -8.30 13.74
CA ASP A 180 5.98 -8.59 15.03
C ASP A 180 7.52 -8.49 14.93
N PRO A 181 8.14 -7.44 15.50
CA PRO A 181 9.57 -7.15 15.35
C PRO A 181 10.48 -7.82 16.38
N GLU A 182 9.97 -8.72 17.25
CA GLU A 182 10.76 -9.23 18.39
C GLU A 182 12.01 -10.03 18.00
N GLN A 183 12.13 -10.46 16.75
CA GLN A 183 13.36 -11.01 16.20
C GLN A 183 13.69 -10.34 14.88
N ASN A 184 14.57 -9.33 14.91
CA ASN A 184 15.09 -8.70 13.69
C ASN A 184 16.23 -9.59 13.13
N PRO A 185 15.95 -10.44 12.13
CA PRO A 185 16.89 -11.47 11.68
C PRO A 185 18.16 -10.86 11.08
N GLN A 186 19.27 -11.57 11.22
CA GLN A 186 20.50 -11.26 10.48
C GLN A 186 20.43 -11.88 9.09
N LEU A 187 19.87 -11.13 8.13
CA LEU A 187 19.72 -11.58 6.76
C LEU A 187 21.03 -11.46 5.95
N PRO A 188 21.25 -12.35 4.97
CA PRO A 188 22.40 -12.24 4.07
C PRO A 188 22.31 -10.96 3.23
N GLY A 189 23.46 -10.47 2.77
CA GLY A 189 23.53 -9.22 2.00
C GLY A 189 22.64 -9.25 0.75
N VAL A 190 21.75 -8.28 0.65
CA VAL A 190 20.76 -8.15 -0.43
C VAL A 190 21.15 -7.07 -1.43
N GLU A 191 20.90 -7.36 -2.71
CA GLU A 191 20.87 -6.36 -3.78
C GLU A 191 19.40 -6.09 -4.13
N GLY A 192 18.82 -5.02 -3.58
CA GLY A 192 17.43 -4.62 -3.84
C GLY A 192 16.53 -4.59 -2.60
N ALA A 193 15.22 -4.62 -2.83
CA ALA A 193 14.23 -4.67 -1.76
C ALA A 193 14.16 -6.07 -1.17
N PHE A 194 13.86 -6.16 0.13
CA PHE A 194 13.79 -7.43 0.80
C PHE A 194 12.74 -7.44 1.91
N SER A 195 12.19 -8.61 2.18
CA SER A 195 11.36 -8.90 3.35
C SER A 195 11.63 -10.32 3.82
N TRP A 196 11.07 -10.69 4.96
CA TRP A 196 11.11 -12.06 5.44
C TRP A 196 9.74 -12.52 5.93
N VAL A 197 9.59 -13.84 5.98
CA VAL A 197 8.50 -14.57 6.61
C VAL A 197 9.12 -15.67 7.47
N THR A 198 8.37 -16.21 8.43
CA THR A 198 8.84 -17.32 9.26
C THR A 198 7.86 -18.48 9.24
N GLU A 199 8.41 -19.68 9.24
CA GLU A 199 7.66 -20.93 9.39
C GLU A 199 6.96 -21.02 10.74
N SER A 200 7.46 -20.32 11.77
CA SER A 200 6.87 -20.35 13.11
C SER A 200 5.43 -19.86 13.15
N SER A 201 5.05 -19.03 12.19
CA SER A 201 3.68 -18.53 12.04
C SER A 201 2.73 -19.51 11.37
N LEU A 202 3.23 -20.56 10.73
CA LEU A 202 2.41 -21.57 10.05
C LEU A 202 1.62 -22.41 11.07
N GLU A 203 0.63 -23.14 10.57
CA GLU A 203 -0.09 -24.11 11.40
C GLU A 203 0.87 -25.18 11.92
N GLY A 204 0.87 -25.42 13.24
CA GLY A 204 1.80 -26.35 13.89
C GLY A 204 3.12 -25.72 14.33
N GLY A 205 3.45 -24.53 13.81
CA GLY A 205 4.68 -23.82 14.17
C GLY A 205 4.69 -23.23 15.58
N SER A 206 5.87 -22.80 16.03
CA SER A 206 6.09 -22.37 17.41
C SER A 206 5.40 -21.07 17.80
N GLN A 207 4.95 -20.28 16.83
CA GLN A 207 4.22 -19.03 16.98
C GLN A 207 2.97 -18.98 16.08
N ALA A 208 2.32 -20.14 15.89
CA ALA A 208 1.23 -20.32 14.94
C ALA A 208 0.17 -19.21 15.02
N GLY A 209 -0.14 -18.59 13.88
CA GLY A 209 -1.19 -17.57 13.74
C GLY A 209 -0.79 -16.15 14.16
N ASN A 210 0.50 -15.86 14.38
CA ASN A 210 0.97 -14.49 14.59
C ASN A 210 0.98 -13.63 13.29
N GLY A 211 0.79 -14.26 12.12
CA GLY A 211 0.69 -13.59 10.82
C GLY A 211 2.02 -13.31 10.13
N GLN A 212 3.14 -13.77 10.69
CA GLN A 212 4.47 -13.61 10.08
C GLN A 212 4.78 -14.60 8.96
N ASN A 213 3.83 -15.47 8.59
CA ASN A 213 3.87 -16.23 7.34
C ASN A 213 3.48 -15.37 6.11
N VAL A 214 3.22 -14.07 6.32
CA VAL A 214 2.86 -13.10 5.29
C VAL A 214 3.78 -11.89 5.35
N ALA A 215 4.30 -11.48 4.20
CA ALA A 215 5.02 -10.23 4.01
C ALA A 215 4.25 -9.33 3.04
N GLN A 216 4.34 -8.01 3.20
CA GLN A 216 3.56 -7.05 2.41
C GLN A 216 4.39 -5.84 2.03
N GLY A 217 3.91 -5.06 1.06
CA GLY A 217 4.53 -3.80 0.67
C GLY A 217 3.81 -3.13 -0.49
N SER A 218 4.49 -2.18 -1.13
CA SER A 218 4.03 -1.51 -2.34
C SER A 218 5.14 -1.41 -3.38
N ILE A 219 4.77 -1.36 -4.65
CA ILE A 219 5.66 -1.00 -5.77
C ILE A 219 5.29 0.41 -6.21
N VAL A 220 6.27 1.30 -6.25
CA VAL A 220 6.15 2.66 -6.77
C VAL A 220 6.76 2.67 -8.16
N VAL A 221 5.94 3.03 -9.15
CA VAL A 221 6.36 3.14 -10.55
C VAL A 221 6.21 4.59 -10.99
N ASN A 222 7.24 5.13 -11.63
CA ASN A 222 7.22 6.46 -12.22
C ASN A 222 7.68 6.36 -13.67
N THR A 223 6.77 6.66 -14.62
CA THR A 223 7.04 6.67 -16.06
C THR A 223 7.33 8.09 -16.58
N GLY A 224 7.47 9.08 -15.68
CA GLY A 224 7.72 10.46 -16.06
C GLY A 224 6.60 11.05 -16.91
N SER A 225 6.90 11.37 -18.17
CA SER A 225 5.93 11.88 -19.16
C SER A 225 5.11 10.81 -19.86
N ASP A 226 5.49 9.55 -19.70
CA ASP A 226 5.04 8.42 -20.49
C ASP A 226 3.98 7.62 -19.73
N ALA A 227 3.21 6.77 -20.42
CA ALA A 227 2.19 5.94 -19.80
C ALA A 227 2.75 4.55 -19.46
N LEU A 228 2.29 3.94 -18.36
CA LEU A 228 2.66 2.56 -18.05
C LEU A 228 2.01 1.58 -19.03
N THR A 229 2.82 0.80 -19.73
CA THR A 229 2.35 -0.29 -20.61
C THR A 229 2.25 -1.61 -19.87
N ALA A 230 3.27 -1.96 -19.09
CA ALA A 230 3.31 -3.24 -18.40
C ALA A 230 4.11 -3.19 -17.09
N LEU A 231 3.61 -3.86 -16.06
CA LEU A 231 4.38 -4.36 -14.92
C LEU A 231 4.39 -5.88 -15.00
N GLU A 232 5.59 -6.47 -15.02
CA GLU A 232 5.78 -7.90 -15.18
C GLU A 232 6.70 -8.45 -14.10
N VAL A 233 6.40 -9.67 -13.65
CA VAL A 233 7.21 -10.40 -12.66
C VAL A 233 7.67 -11.70 -13.29
N LEU A 234 8.96 -12.02 -13.11
CA LEU A 234 9.54 -13.27 -13.55
C LEU A 234 9.12 -14.41 -12.62
N VAL A 235 8.61 -15.50 -13.18
CA VAL A 235 8.40 -16.75 -12.44
C VAL A 235 9.75 -17.42 -12.21
N GLN A 236 10.01 -17.87 -10.98
CA GLN A 236 11.26 -18.56 -10.61
C GLN A 236 11.36 -20.01 -11.12
N ASP A 237 10.43 -20.45 -11.97
CA ASP A 237 10.42 -21.81 -12.50
C ASP A 237 11.54 -22.05 -13.54
N LYS A 238 11.57 -23.26 -14.09
CA LYS A 238 12.59 -23.71 -15.03
C LYS A 238 12.56 -22.95 -16.37
N ASP A 239 11.43 -22.34 -16.72
CA ASP A 239 11.17 -21.75 -18.03
C ASP A 239 11.34 -20.23 -18.02
N GLY A 240 11.24 -19.57 -16.85
CA GLY A 240 11.60 -18.16 -16.67
C GLY A 240 10.65 -17.21 -17.40
N ASP A 241 9.36 -17.51 -17.34
CA ASP A 241 8.32 -16.73 -18.00
C ASP A 241 8.01 -15.43 -17.24
N TRP A 242 7.73 -14.36 -17.99
CA TRP A 242 7.27 -13.09 -17.43
C TRP A 242 5.74 -13.08 -17.37
N ILE A 243 5.19 -12.89 -16.16
CA ILE A 243 3.74 -12.72 -15.94
C ILE A 243 3.44 -11.23 -15.88
N ASN A 244 2.54 -10.77 -16.76
CA ASN A 244 2.01 -9.41 -16.70
C ASN A 244 0.98 -9.29 -15.57
N VAL A 245 1.29 -8.46 -14.58
CA VAL A 245 0.48 -8.21 -13.38
C VAL A 245 0.03 -6.76 -13.29
N THR A 246 0.02 -6.02 -14.42
CA THR A 246 -0.37 -4.60 -14.49
C THR A 246 -1.78 -4.34 -13.92
N ASN A 247 -2.68 -5.32 -14.08
CA ASN A 247 -4.05 -5.27 -13.53
C ASN A 247 -4.21 -6.19 -12.31
N GLY A 248 -3.12 -6.44 -11.60
CA GLY A 248 -2.99 -7.45 -10.56
C GLY A 248 -2.75 -8.87 -11.10
N GLY A 249 -2.27 -9.75 -10.23
CA GLY A 249 -1.99 -11.14 -10.56
C GLY A 249 -1.27 -11.87 -9.43
N LEU A 250 -1.36 -13.20 -9.46
CA LEU A 250 -0.64 -14.09 -8.55
C LEU A 250 0.54 -14.72 -9.30
N VAL A 251 1.71 -14.72 -8.67
CA VAL A 251 2.95 -15.26 -9.20
C VAL A 251 3.50 -16.27 -8.20
N ASP A 252 3.76 -17.49 -8.66
CA ASP A 252 4.30 -18.55 -7.81
C ASP A 252 5.82 -18.35 -7.62
N GLY A 253 6.25 -18.36 -6.36
CA GLY A 253 7.64 -18.51 -5.95
C GLY A 253 8.01 -19.97 -5.73
N LEU A 254 9.21 -20.24 -5.21
CA LEU A 254 9.64 -21.58 -4.83
C LEU A 254 8.96 -22.02 -3.54
N TYR A 255 8.78 -21.10 -2.57
CA TYR A 255 8.29 -21.41 -1.23
C TYR A 255 6.91 -20.80 -0.93
N GLY A 256 6.50 -19.79 -1.68
CA GLY A 256 5.25 -19.06 -1.46
C GLY A 256 4.67 -18.45 -2.74
N ASN A 257 3.61 -17.66 -2.60
CA ASN A 257 3.00 -16.96 -3.73
C ASN A 257 3.03 -15.44 -3.49
N LEU A 258 3.43 -14.69 -4.52
CA LEU A 258 3.41 -13.23 -4.56
C LEU A 258 2.14 -12.75 -5.28
N LEU A 259 1.24 -12.11 -4.54
CA LEU A 259 0.08 -11.42 -5.08
C LEU A 259 0.42 -9.94 -5.29
N ILE A 260 0.26 -9.45 -6.51
CA ILE A 260 0.27 -8.01 -6.83
C ILE A 260 -1.18 -7.59 -7.04
N ASN A 261 -1.63 -6.54 -6.35
CA ASN A 261 -2.94 -5.94 -6.54
C ASN A 261 -2.91 -4.87 -7.66
N PRO A 262 -4.06 -4.49 -8.23
CA PRO A 262 -4.12 -3.44 -9.27
C PRO A 262 -3.61 -2.07 -8.82
N ASP A 263 -3.56 -1.80 -7.51
CA ASP A 263 -2.99 -0.58 -6.91
C ASP A 263 -1.49 -0.69 -6.60
N PHE A 264 -0.85 -1.77 -7.07
CA PHE A 264 0.56 -2.10 -6.84
C PHE A 264 0.96 -2.31 -5.38
N THR A 265 -0.01 -2.48 -4.48
CA THR A 265 0.26 -3.17 -3.21
C THR A 265 0.54 -4.64 -3.48
N TRP A 266 1.41 -5.23 -2.68
CA TRP A 266 1.75 -6.65 -2.80
C TRP A 266 1.69 -7.37 -1.47
N SER A 267 1.39 -8.67 -1.55
CA SER A 267 1.47 -9.59 -0.42
C SER A 267 2.09 -10.90 -0.86
N TYR A 268 3.09 -11.35 -0.13
CA TYR A 268 3.66 -12.68 -0.23
C TYR A 268 3.08 -13.56 0.88
N THR A 269 2.67 -14.79 0.56
CA THR A 269 2.22 -15.78 1.54
C THR A 269 3.07 -17.03 1.42
N LEU A 270 3.64 -17.48 2.54
CA LEU A 270 4.35 -18.76 2.62
C LEU A 270 3.38 -19.92 2.48
N SER A 271 3.65 -20.86 1.58
CA SER A 271 2.69 -21.93 1.23
C SER A 271 2.63 -23.06 2.26
N GLY A 272 3.67 -23.22 3.08
CA GLY A 272 3.79 -24.29 4.06
C GLY A 272 5.23 -24.46 4.54
N PRO A 273 5.49 -25.42 5.44
CA PRO A 273 6.82 -25.66 5.98
C PRO A 273 7.76 -26.13 4.88
N GLN A 274 9.03 -25.77 4.98
CA GLN A 274 10.06 -26.12 4.01
C GLN A 274 11.19 -26.88 4.70
N GLU A 275 11.83 -27.77 3.96
CA GLU A 275 13.06 -28.38 4.42
C GLU A 275 14.20 -27.37 4.29
N HIS A 276 14.89 -27.09 5.40
CA HIS A 276 16.09 -26.25 5.39
C HIS A 276 17.38 -27.07 5.36
N PRO A 277 18.46 -26.58 4.72
CA PRO A 277 19.66 -27.37 4.47
C PRO A 277 20.64 -27.49 5.65
N THR A 278 20.49 -26.72 6.72
CA THR A 278 21.46 -26.58 7.80
C THR A 278 21.01 -27.35 9.05
N GLU A 279 21.55 -28.56 9.23
CA GLU A 279 21.26 -29.40 10.40
C GLU A 279 21.44 -28.64 11.74
N GLY A 280 20.34 -28.48 12.48
CA GLY A 280 20.29 -27.81 13.78
C GLY A 280 20.42 -26.28 13.72
N GLY A 281 20.46 -25.69 12.53
CA GLY A 281 20.24 -24.25 12.34
C GLY A 281 18.76 -23.95 12.41
N VAL A 282 18.40 -22.85 13.06
CA VAL A 282 17.00 -22.41 13.20
C VAL A 282 16.91 -20.91 12.95
N PHE A 283 15.71 -20.42 12.62
CA PHE A 283 15.44 -19.00 12.44
C PHE A 283 16.35 -18.31 11.39
N ASP A 284 17.26 -17.42 11.79
CA ASP A 284 18.17 -16.71 10.88
C ASP A 284 19.50 -17.45 10.68
N GLN A 285 19.66 -18.62 11.29
CA GLN A 285 20.79 -19.52 11.09
C GLN A 285 20.54 -20.50 9.94
N ASP A 286 19.27 -20.70 9.58
CA ASP A 286 18.88 -21.48 8.42
C ASP A 286 17.79 -20.75 7.62
N ILE A 287 18.16 -20.30 6.42
CA ILE A 287 17.38 -19.34 5.64
C ILE A 287 17.26 -19.84 4.21
N LEU A 288 16.02 -19.92 3.72
CA LEU A 288 15.71 -20.08 2.30
C LEU A 288 15.35 -18.74 1.67
N LYS A 289 15.37 -18.69 0.32
CA LYS A 289 15.15 -17.45 -0.41
C LYS A 289 14.32 -17.63 -1.67
N ASP A 290 13.21 -16.90 -1.75
CA ASP A 290 12.49 -16.60 -2.99
C ASP A 290 12.99 -15.28 -3.57
N LEU A 291 13.21 -15.22 -4.89
CA LEU A 291 13.62 -13.99 -5.59
C LEU A 291 12.64 -13.62 -6.71
N PHE A 292 12.01 -12.46 -6.61
CA PHE A 292 11.14 -11.95 -7.66
C PHE A 292 11.87 -10.86 -8.44
N GLN A 293 12.11 -11.11 -9.73
CA GLN A 293 12.58 -10.07 -10.65
C GLN A 293 11.37 -9.36 -11.24
N ILE A 294 11.33 -8.03 -11.10
CA ILE A 294 10.22 -7.20 -11.53
C ILE A 294 10.73 -6.22 -12.57
N ARG A 295 9.96 -6.02 -13.64
CA ARG A 295 10.23 -4.98 -14.63
C ARG A 295 8.98 -4.19 -14.97
N VAL A 296 9.19 -2.95 -15.37
CA VAL A 296 8.17 -2.07 -15.91
C VAL A 296 8.55 -1.64 -17.32
N THR A 297 7.55 -1.53 -18.20
CA THR A 297 7.69 -1.01 -19.56
C THR A 297 6.69 0.13 -19.74
N ASP A 298 7.12 1.27 -20.26
CA ASP A 298 6.24 2.39 -20.61
C ASP A 298 5.70 2.28 -22.06
N ASP A 299 5.04 3.31 -22.58
CA ASP A 299 4.35 3.31 -23.87
C ASP A 299 5.24 3.62 -25.08
N ASP A 300 6.48 4.05 -24.86
CA ASP A 300 7.49 4.19 -25.91
C ASP A 300 8.50 3.02 -25.95
N GLY A 301 8.50 2.19 -24.89
CA GLY A 301 9.16 0.90 -24.81
C GLY A 301 10.40 0.88 -23.92
N ASP A 302 10.66 1.95 -23.16
CA ASP A 302 11.71 1.98 -22.16
C ASP A 302 11.39 1.07 -20.97
N ILE A 303 12.44 0.48 -20.39
CA ILE A 303 12.33 -0.57 -19.36
C ILE A 303 13.17 -0.21 -18.14
N ALA A 304 12.61 -0.43 -16.95
CA ALA A 304 13.34 -0.45 -15.69
C ALA A 304 13.04 -1.73 -14.90
N SER A 305 14.01 -2.16 -14.09
CA SER A 305 13.92 -3.41 -13.33
C SER A 305 14.32 -3.23 -11.87
N ALA A 306 13.73 -4.05 -11.00
CA ALA A 306 14.07 -4.18 -9.60
C ALA A 306 13.94 -5.65 -9.14
N SER A 307 14.44 -5.95 -7.94
CA SER A 307 14.35 -7.27 -7.30
C SER A 307 13.71 -7.15 -5.93
N LEU A 308 12.90 -8.16 -5.59
CA LEU A 308 12.37 -8.41 -4.26
C LEU A 308 12.86 -9.78 -3.79
N ASP A 309 13.73 -9.80 -2.79
CA ASP A 309 14.12 -11.01 -2.07
C ASP A 309 13.13 -11.25 -0.90
N ILE A 310 12.55 -12.44 -0.83
CA ILE A 310 11.77 -12.90 0.33
C ILE A 310 12.55 -14.02 1.02
N PHE A 311 12.97 -13.78 2.25
CA PHE A 311 13.63 -14.79 3.08
C PHE A 311 12.61 -15.59 3.87
N VAL A 312 12.76 -16.91 3.87
CA VAL A 312 11.98 -17.82 4.70
C VAL A 312 12.87 -18.25 5.84
N LEU A 313 12.49 -17.88 7.05
CA LEU A 313 13.21 -18.20 8.28
C LEU A 313 12.64 -19.49 8.88
N ASP A 314 13.53 -20.39 9.22
CA ASP A 314 13.20 -21.69 9.78
C ASP A 314 12.51 -21.61 11.17
N ASP A 315 11.74 -22.64 11.51
CA ASP A 315 11.05 -22.81 12.80
C ASP A 315 11.50 -24.04 13.56
N GLY A 316 12.64 -23.95 14.22
CA GLY A 316 13.12 -25.09 14.98
C GLY A 316 12.32 -25.44 16.25
N PRO A 317 12.54 -26.66 16.79
CA PRO A 317 11.79 -27.16 17.91
C PRO A 317 12.15 -26.47 19.23
N VAL A 318 11.13 -26.23 20.04
CA VAL A 318 11.28 -25.72 21.41
C VAL A 318 10.88 -26.78 22.41
N VAL A 319 11.85 -27.26 23.19
CA VAL A 319 11.64 -28.23 24.27
C VAL A 319 11.72 -27.55 25.63
N MET A 320 10.73 -27.83 26.49
CA MET A 320 10.74 -27.44 27.89
C MET A 320 10.67 -28.69 28.78
N VAL A 321 11.52 -28.74 29.81
CA VAL A 321 11.50 -29.80 30.84
C VAL A 321 11.26 -29.13 32.17
N ASP A 322 10.25 -29.58 32.89
CA ASP A 322 9.87 -29.06 34.20
C ASP A 322 9.71 -30.19 35.22
N GLY A 323 9.93 -29.84 36.48
CA GLY A 323 9.71 -30.72 37.60
C GLY A 323 10.61 -30.40 38.79
N PRO A 324 10.37 -31.07 39.92
CA PRO A 324 11.15 -30.89 41.13
C PRO A 324 12.62 -31.30 40.94
N ASP A 325 13.52 -30.56 41.59
CA ASP A 325 14.98 -30.63 41.43
C ASP A 325 15.69 -31.45 42.53
N SER A 326 14.92 -32.02 43.46
CA SER A 326 15.47 -32.76 44.60
C SER A 326 14.59 -33.92 45.03
N ILE A 327 15.25 -35.02 45.39
CA ILE A 327 14.61 -36.26 45.82
C ILE A 327 15.43 -36.93 46.94
N VAL A 328 14.74 -37.67 47.82
CA VAL A 328 15.38 -38.53 48.83
C VAL A 328 15.72 -39.89 48.23
N GLU A 329 16.86 -40.46 48.61
CA GLU A 329 17.26 -41.81 48.19
C GLU A 329 16.15 -42.86 48.39
N GLY A 330 16.03 -43.80 47.44
CA GLY A 330 15.00 -44.83 47.46
C GLY A 330 13.57 -44.37 47.13
N ALA A 331 13.33 -43.07 46.89
CA ALA A 331 12.04 -42.55 46.50
C ALA A 331 11.88 -42.47 44.96
N THR A 332 10.69 -42.05 44.52
CA THR A 332 10.37 -41.76 43.12
C THR A 332 9.93 -40.31 43.00
N ILE A 333 10.39 -39.66 41.94
CA ILE A 333 10.06 -38.28 41.58
C ILE A 333 9.62 -38.26 40.11
N GLU A 334 8.71 -37.35 39.81
CA GLU A 334 8.10 -37.24 38.49
C GLU A 334 8.07 -35.76 38.08
N GLY A 335 8.11 -35.53 36.78
CA GLY A 335 7.92 -34.21 36.19
C GLY A 335 7.37 -34.33 34.77
N ASN A 336 7.33 -33.20 34.09
CA ASN A 336 6.75 -33.09 32.76
C ASN A 336 7.75 -32.51 31.78
N TRP A 337 7.51 -32.74 30.50
CA TRP A 337 8.19 -32.06 29.42
C TRP A 337 7.20 -31.79 28.29
N SER A 338 7.48 -30.77 27.49
CA SER A 338 6.69 -30.41 26.32
C SER A 338 7.60 -30.10 25.15
N LEU A 339 7.14 -30.45 23.96
CA LEU A 339 7.77 -30.11 22.69
C LEU A 339 6.79 -29.28 21.87
N VAL A 340 7.28 -28.16 21.38
CA VAL A 340 6.73 -27.47 20.22
C VAL A 340 7.63 -27.86 19.07
N ALA A 341 7.10 -28.63 18.12
CA ALA A 341 7.92 -29.39 17.20
C ALA A 341 8.52 -28.57 16.05
N GLY A 342 8.03 -27.35 15.82
CA GLY A 342 8.25 -26.66 14.56
C GLY A 342 7.12 -26.92 13.58
N ALA A 343 7.04 -26.13 12.51
CA ALA A 343 6.02 -26.28 11.47
C ALA A 343 6.23 -27.52 10.58
N ASP A 344 7.49 -27.94 10.42
CA ASP A 344 7.99 -29.14 9.74
C ASP A 344 8.00 -30.38 10.66
N GLY A 345 8.08 -30.16 11.98
CA GLY A 345 8.02 -31.18 13.01
C GLY A 345 9.40 -31.54 13.54
N ALA A 346 9.45 -32.44 14.52
CA ALA A 346 10.73 -32.80 15.13
C ALA A 346 10.75 -34.22 15.67
N SER A 347 11.94 -34.81 15.70
CA SER A 347 12.24 -36.01 16.48
C SER A 347 12.79 -35.63 17.86
N THR A 348 12.69 -36.51 18.85
CA THR A 348 13.17 -36.22 20.22
C THR A 348 13.91 -37.41 20.81
N GLN A 349 15.04 -37.13 21.44
CA GLN A 349 15.88 -38.09 22.15
C GLN A 349 16.25 -37.58 23.55
N VAL A 350 16.51 -38.51 24.46
CA VAL A 350 17.04 -38.21 25.79
C VAL A 350 18.56 -38.23 25.74
N LEU A 351 19.19 -37.14 26.15
CA LEU A 351 20.64 -37.09 26.32
C LEU A 351 21.02 -37.27 27.78
N PHE A 352 21.79 -38.31 28.06
CA PHE A 352 22.33 -38.60 29.38
C PHE A 352 23.79 -39.05 29.28
N ASP A 353 24.69 -38.41 30.05
CA ASP A 353 26.13 -38.68 30.07
C ASP A 353 26.79 -38.72 28.67
N GLY A 354 26.30 -37.87 27.75
CA GLY A 354 26.79 -37.79 26.37
C GLY A 354 26.35 -38.92 25.44
N GLN A 355 25.36 -39.73 25.84
CA GLN A 355 24.72 -40.74 25.02
C GLN A 355 23.25 -40.36 24.75
N ALA A 356 22.76 -40.74 23.57
CA ALA A 356 21.36 -40.58 23.19
C ALA A 356 20.59 -41.88 23.45
N TYR A 357 19.39 -41.72 23.99
CA TYR A 357 18.45 -42.79 24.31
C TYR A 357 17.09 -42.46 23.72
N ASP A 358 16.33 -43.50 23.36
CA ASP A 358 14.97 -43.32 22.88
C ASP A 358 14.02 -42.96 24.04
N LEU A 359 12.90 -42.30 23.71
CA LEU A 359 11.82 -42.14 24.67
C LEU A 359 11.30 -43.51 25.13
N ASP A 360 10.79 -43.55 26.36
CA ASP A 360 10.32 -44.75 27.08
C ASP A 360 11.43 -45.77 27.43
N GLU A 361 12.69 -45.48 27.10
CA GLU A 361 13.83 -46.30 27.53
C GLU A 361 14.15 -46.07 29.02
N ALA A 362 14.43 -47.17 29.73
CA ALA A 362 14.90 -47.12 31.12
C ALA A 362 16.42 -46.96 31.16
N ILE A 363 16.87 -45.78 31.56
CA ILE A 363 18.28 -45.38 31.62
C ILE A 363 18.80 -45.62 33.04
N ASP A 364 19.78 -46.52 33.19
CA ASP A 364 20.51 -46.67 34.44
C ASP A 364 21.55 -45.55 34.59
N THR A 365 21.35 -44.70 35.59
CA THR A 365 22.19 -43.53 35.84
C THR A 365 23.33 -43.82 36.84
N GLY A 366 23.39 -45.04 37.38
CA GLY A 366 24.24 -45.39 38.53
C GLY A 366 23.76 -44.83 39.87
N LYS A 367 22.79 -43.89 39.85
CA LYS A 367 22.14 -43.27 41.03
C LYS A 367 20.66 -43.62 41.15
N GLY A 368 20.14 -44.39 40.20
CA GLY A 368 18.73 -44.66 40.01
C GLY A 368 18.40 -44.91 38.55
N THR A 369 17.13 -45.09 38.25
CA THR A 369 16.63 -45.29 36.89
C THR A 369 15.84 -44.07 36.44
N LEU A 370 16.24 -43.47 35.32
CA LEU A 370 15.52 -42.40 34.63
C LEU A 370 14.72 -43.00 33.48
N THR A 371 13.46 -42.57 33.33
CA THR A 371 12.64 -42.88 32.16
C THR A 371 11.91 -41.61 31.75
N VAL A 372 12.27 -41.05 30.59
CA VAL A 372 11.50 -39.99 29.94
C VAL A 372 10.54 -40.66 28.98
N LYS A 373 9.25 -40.40 29.12
CA LYS A 373 8.19 -41.08 28.37
C LYS A 373 7.72 -40.25 27.19
N GLY A 374 7.22 -40.91 26.15
CA GLY A 374 6.61 -40.26 25.00
C GLY A 374 5.31 -39.50 25.28
N ASP A 375 4.74 -39.66 26.48
CA ASP A 375 3.49 -38.99 26.90
C ASP A 375 3.68 -37.58 27.50
N GLY A 376 4.90 -37.03 27.46
CA GLY A 376 5.21 -35.73 28.05
C GLY A 376 5.54 -35.80 29.55
N THR A 377 5.71 -37.00 30.13
CA THR A 377 6.15 -37.16 31.52
C THR A 377 7.57 -37.73 31.60
N TRP A 378 8.23 -37.50 32.72
CA TRP A 378 9.46 -38.21 33.07
C TRP A 378 9.40 -38.69 34.52
N VAL A 379 10.05 -39.83 34.79
CA VAL A 379 10.10 -40.45 36.10
C VAL A 379 11.54 -40.79 36.43
N PHE A 380 11.95 -40.48 37.66
CA PHE A 380 13.23 -40.92 38.21
C PHE A 380 13.01 -41.70 39.51
N VAL A 381 13.52 -42.93 39.54
CA VAL A 381 13.50 -43.80 40.72
C VAL A 381 14.90 -43.83 41.32
N ALA A 382 15.09 -43.14 42.45
CA ALA A 382 16.39 -43.02 43.10
C ALA A 382 16.81 -44.35 43.73
N ALA A 383 18.08 -44.73 43.58
CA ALA A 383 18.65 -45.86 44.30
C ALA A 383 18.71 -45.55 45.81
N ALA A 384 18.64 -46.59 46.64
CA ALA A 384 18.82 -46.49 48.08
C ALA A 384 20.28 -46.72 48.47
N GLY A 385 20.73 -46.10 49.56
CA GLY A 385 22.07 -46.30 50.14
C GLY A 385 23.17 -45.58 49.37
N LEU A 386 22.88 -44.39 48.82
CA LEU A 386 23.87 -43.59 48.09
C LEU A 386 24.96 -43.07 49.06
N ASP A 387 26.20 -42.98 48.57
CA ASP A 387 27.31 -42.47 49.39
C ASP A 387 27.26 -40.95 49.51
N HIS A 388 26.67 -40.45 50.60
CA HIS A 388 26.56 -39.02 50.90
C HIS A 388 27.91 -38.30 51.14
N ARG A 389 29.04 -39.01 51.12
CA ARG A 389 30.37 -38.37 51.09
C ARG A 389 30.73 -37.85 49.69
N GLN A 390 29.98 -38.25 48.67
CA GLN A 390 30.13 -37.81 47.27
C GLN A 390 28.90 -36.99 46.84
N ALA A 391 29.09 -36.11 45.86
CA ALA A 391 27.99 -35.31 45.31
C ALA A 391 27.03 -36.18 44.47
N GLN A 392 25.73 -36.09 44.76
CA GLN A 392 24.69 -36.93 44.15
C GLN A 392 23.90 -36.23 43.02
N GLY A 393 24.51 -35.26 42.32
CA GLY A 393 23.87 -34.55 41.22
C GLY A 393 23.70 -35.40 39.96
N LEU A 394 22.58 -35.22 39.27
CA LEU A 394 22.24 -35.85 37.99
C LEU A 394 21.70 -34.76 37.06
N SER A 395 22.04 -34.82 35.78
CA SER A 395 21.45 -33.97 34.75
C SER A 395 21.17 -34.82 33.52
N PHE A 396 20.01 -34.61 32.92
CA PHE A 396 19.68 -35.07 31.59
C PHE A 396 19.15 -33.88 30.80
N SER A 397 19.15 -33.98 29.48
CA SER A 397 18.48 -33.03 28.61
C SER A 397 17.67 -33.79 27.57
N LEU A 398 16.74 -33.08 26.94
CA LEU A 398 16.09 -33.56 25.73
C LEU A 398 16.69 -32.82 24.55
N GLN A 399 16.99 -33.56 23.49
CA GLN A 399 17.37 -33.01 22.20
C GLN A 399 16.19 -33.22 21.28
N ALA A 400 15.66 -32.13 20.73
CA ALA A 400 14.80 -32.19 19.57
C ALA A 400 15.61 -31.84 18.32
N THR A 401 15.35 -32.55 17.24
CA THR A 401 15.98 -32.35 15.94
C THR A 401 14.89 -32.06 14.94
N ASP A 402 15.07 -30.98 14.15
CA ASP A 402 14.19 -30.58 13.05
C ASP A 402 13.88 -31.70 12.06
N GLY A 403 12.74 -31.53 11.40
CA GLY A 403 11.97 -32.55 10.68
C GLY A 403 12.20 -32.61 9.19
#